data_AF-A0A7X1L6V2-F1
#
_entry.id   AF-A0A7X1L6V2-F1
#
_cell.length_a   1.000
_cell.length_b   1.000
_cell.length_c   1.000
_cell.angle_alpha   90.00
_cell.angle_beta   90.00
_cell.angle_gamma   90.00
#
_symmetry.space_group_name_H-M   'P 1'
#
loop_
_entity.id
_entity.type
_entity.pdbx_description
1 polymer ?
#
loop_
_entity_poly.entity_id
_entity_poly.type
_entity_poly.pdbx_seq_one_letter_code
_entity_poly.pdbx_strand_id
1 'polypeptide(L)'
;MSANLEILYQQADAALVFFFRLVENPMLGYLIGIAVLALICAVIGDLTIGLAFRFNGAFFKRDNQELIRMQNKSLLALQARDKESYQACNQVANDSFGKVFFSQIALGASSLWPVPFALQWLSGRFADVAFLLPIPLGARTEVGYAFTFIPMYILMRILFGQVKDRLPGYRRLTALPDEDDGEEETMLRVGDVLKDKVSQKV
;
A
#
# COMPACT_ATOMS: atom_id res chain seq x y z
N MET A 1 3.69 -34.26 -6.31
CA MET A 1 3.25 -33.31 -5.28
C MET A 1 2.67 -34.15 -4.13
N SER A 2 2.82 -33.78 -2.85
CA SER A 2 2.27 -34.64 -1.77
C SER A 2 0.74 -34.64 -1.86
N ALA A 3 0.09 -35.78 -1.66
CA ALA A 3 -1.37 -35.93 -1.78
C ALA A 3 -2.15 -34.86 -0.96
N ASN A 4 -1.60 -34.46 0.19
CA ASN A 4 -2.18 -33.41 1.03
C ASN A 4 -2.16 -32.02 0.36
N LEU A 5 -1.13 -31.70 -0.42
CA LEU A 5 -1.02 -30.41 -1.11
C LEU A 5 -2.00 -30.32 -2.29
N GLU A 6 -2.24 -31.45 -2.97
CA GLU A 6 -3.25 -31.53 -4.03
C GLU A 6 -4.67 -31.34 -3.48
N ILE A 7 -4.98 -31.95 -2.32
CA ILE A 7 -6.27 -31.76 -1.63
C ILE A 7 -6.46 -30.30 -1.23
N LEU A 8 -5.45 -29.68 -0.62
CA LEU A 8 -5.51 -28.26 -0.23
C LEU A 8 -5.72 -27.35 -1.43
N TYR A 9 -5.02 -27.62 -2.55
CA TYR A 9 -5.20 -26.88 -3.79
C TYR A 9 -6.63 -27.00 -4.29
N GLN A 10 -7.17 -28.22 -4.41
CA GLN A 10 -8.55 -28.45 -4.88
C GLN A 10 -9.61 -27.80 -3.98
N GLN A 11 -9.40 -27.79 -2.65
CA GLN A 11 -10.31 -27.13 -1.73
C GLN A 11 -10.30 -25.61 -1.87
N ALA A 12 -9.11 -25.01 -1.93
CA ALA A 12 -8.97 -23.57 -2.17
C ALA A 12 -9.57 -23.18 -3.53
N ASP A 13 -9.33 -24.01 -4.53
CA ASP A 13 -9.84 -23.86 -5.88
C ASP A 13 -11.38 -23.89 -5.92
N ALA A 14 -12.01 -24.87 -5.27
CA ALA A 14 -13.46 -24.97 -5.16
C ALA A 14 -14.06 -23.78 -4.40
N ALA A 15 -13.43 -23.36 -3.30
CA ALA A 15 -13.86 -22.21 -2.51
C ALA A 15 -13.81 -20.91 -3.33
N LEU A 16 -12.77 -20.71 -4.15
CA LEU A 16 -12.67 -19.55 -5.02
C LEU A 16 -13.69 -19.61 -6.16
N VAL A 17 -13.84 -20.76 -6.84
CA VAL A 17 -14.81 -20.94 -7.94
C VAL A 17 -16.25 -20.72 -7.49
N PHE A 18 -16.57 -21.06 -6.24
CA PHE A 18 -17.90 -20.82 -5.67
C PHE A 18 -18.36 -19.36 -5.86
N PHE A 19 -17.48 -18.37 -5.64
CA PHE A 19 -17.83 -16.96 -5.79
C PHE A 19 -18.13 -16.55 -7.24
N PHE A 20 -17.52 -17.23 -8.21
CA PHE A 20 -17.79 -16.99 -9.64
C PHE A 20 -19.12 -17.59 -10.10
N ARG A 21 -19.72 -18.49 -9.31
CA ARG A 21 -20.97 -19.20 -9.63
C ARG A 21 -22.17 -18.72 -8.81
N LEU A 22 -22.01 -17.66 -8.01
CA LEU A 22 -23.09 -17.10 -7.19
C LEU A 22 -24.27 -16.56 -8.00
N VAL A 23 -24.03 -16.14 -9.24
CA VAL A 23 -25.04 -15.50 -10.09
C VAL A 23 -25.16 -16.29 -11.40
N GLU A 24 -26.39 -16.53 -11.83
CA GLU A 24 -26.70 -17.26 -13.07
C GLU A 24 -26.20 -16.52 -14.32
N ASN A 25 -26.17 -15.19 -14.28
CA ASN A 25 -25.57 -14.38 -15.34
C ASN A 25 -24.04 -14.50 -15.32
N PRO A 26 -23.40 -15.03 -16.38
CA PRO A 26 -21.97 -15.34 -16.41
C PRO A 26 -21.09 -14.08 -16.30
N MET A 27 -21.52 -12.93 -16.82
CA MET A 27 -20.76 -11.70 -16.75
C MET A 27 -20.76 -11.11 -15.33
N LEU A 28 -21.92 -11.13 -14.66
CA LEU A 28 -22.04 -10.69 -13.27
C LEU A 28 -21.31 -11.64 -12.31
N GLY A 29 -21.44 -12.95 -12.51
CA GLY A 29 -20.71 -13.95 -11.74
C GLY A 29 -19.19 -13.76 -11.86
N TYR A 30 -18.70 -13.47 -13.07
CA TYR A 30 -17.30 -13.11 -13.30
C TYR A 30 -16.89 -11.85 -12.54
N LEU A 31 -17.62 -10.75 -12.67
CA LEU A 31 -17.31 -9.47 -12.01
C LEU A 31 -17.29 -9.60 -10.48
N ILE A 32 -18.24 -10.33 -9.91
CA ILE A 32 -18.30 -10.61 -8.47
C ILE A 32 -17.11 -11.48 -8.05
N GLY A 33 -16.81 -12.53 -8.81
CA GLY A 33 -15.69 -13.42 -8.54
C GLY A 33 -14.35 -12.67 -8.54
N ILE A 34 -14.07 -11.84 -9.55
CA ILE A 34 -12.85 -11.04 -9.58
C ILE A 34 -12.83 -9.96 -8.49
N ALA A 35 -13.97 -9.41 -8.09
CA ALA A 35 -14.07 -8.46 -6.98
C ALA A 35 -13.73 -9.11 -5.64
N VAL A 36 -14.26 -10.31 -5.37
CA VAL A 36 -13.94 -11.07 -4.15
C VAL A 36 -12.48 -11.48 -4.15
N LEU A 37 -11.96 -12.00 -5.26
CA LEU A 37 -10.55 -12.38 -5.38
C LEU A 37 -9.63 -11.17 -5.17
N ALA A 38 -9.95 -10.03 -5.78
CA ALA A 38 -9.26 -8.76 -5.58
C ALA A 38 -9.25 -8.32 -4.11
N LEU A 39 -10.40 -8.41 -3.44
CA LEU A 39 -10.53 -8.09 -2.01
C LEU A 39 -9.66 -9.01 -1.15
N ILE A 40 -9.64 -10.32 -1.42
CA ILE A 40 -8.77 -11.28 -0.74
C ILE A 40 -7.30 -10.89 -0.91
N CYS A 41 -6.87 -10.57 -2.14
CA CYS A 41 -5.50 -10.09 -2.39
C CYS A 41 -5.19 -8.80 -1.63
N ALA A 42 -6.13 -7.86 -1.58
CA ALA A 42 -5.96 -6.60 -0.86
C ALA A 42 -5.80 -6.83 0.65
N VAL A 43 -6.63 -7.70 1.24
CA VAL A 43 -6.58 -8.09 2.65
C VAL A 43 -5.25 -8.77 2.98
N ILE A 44 -4.85 -9.78 2.20
CA ILE A 44 -3.58 -10.51 2.43
C ILE A 44 -2.39 -9.55 2.29
N GLY A 45 -2.40 -8.68 1.29
CA GLY A 45 -1.35 -7.69 1.08
C GLY A 45 -1.22 -6.71 2.24
N ASP A 46 -2.34 -6.21 2.77
CA ASP A 46 -2.33 -5.26 3.89
C ASP A 46 -2.01 -5.94 5.23
N LEU A 47 -2.42 -7.20 5.43
CA LEU A 47 -1.94 -8.04 6.54
C LEU A 47 -0.42 -8.27 6.48
N THR A 48 0.12 -8.45 5.28
CA THR A 48 1.58 -8.60 5.07
C THR A 48 2.31 -7.33 5.48
N ILE A 49 1.78 -6.15 5.12
CA ILE A 49 2.30 -4.85 5.58
C ILE A 49 2.24 -4.77 7.11
N GLY A 50 1.08 -5.06 7.71
CA GLY A 50 0.91 -5.02 9.16
C GLY A 50 1.89 -5.92 9.90
N LEU A 51 2.12 -7.12 9.38
CA LEU A 51 3.10 -8.07 9.91
C LEU A 51 4.54 -7.55 9.76
N ALA A 52 4.88 -6.99 8.59
CA ALA A 52 6.19 -6.39 8.34
C ALA A 52 6.46 -5.21 9.29
N PHE A 53 5.47 -4.36 9.54
CA PHE A 53 5.54 -3.31 10.55
C PHE A 53 5.63 -3.86 11.97
N ARG A 54 4.99 -4.98 12.29
CA ARG A 54 5.12 -5.55 13.64
C ARG A 54 6.54 -6.08 13.92
N PHE A 55 7.19 -6.69 12.92
CA PHE A 55 8.54 -7.20 13.09
C PHE A 55 9.62 -6.12 12.96
N ASN A 56 9.43 -5.15 12.07
CA ASN A 56 10.46 -4.14 11.73
C ASN A 56 10.03 -2.69 12.02
N GLY A 57 8.93 -2.49 12.76
CA GLY A 57 8.33 -1.17 13.00
C GLY A 57 9.24 -0.21 13.73
N ALA A 58 10.06 -0.72 14.66
CA ALA A 58 11.06 0.09 15.35
C ALA A 58 12.08 0.71 14.38
N PHE A 59 12.47 -0.01 13.32
CA PHE A 59 13.38 0.50 12.30
C PHE A 59 12.73 1.62 11.49
N PHE A 60 11.50 1.40 11.00
CA PHE A 60 10.78 2.44 10.25
C PHE A 60 10.46 3.68 11.10
N LYS A 61 10.11 3.50 12.38
CA LYS A 61 9.84 4.61 13.31
C LYS A 61 11.11 5.43 13.56
N ARG A 62 12.26 4.77 13.79
CA ARG A 62 13.56 5.44 13.96
C ARG A 62 13.95 6.26 12.73
N ASP A 63 13.89 5.67 11.54
CA ASP A 63 14.27 6.35 10.30
C ASP A 63 13.36 7.56 10.01
N ASN A 64 12.06 7.42 10.31
CA ASN A 64 11.10 8.52 10.16
C ASN A 64 11.33 9.65 11.18
N GLN A 65 11.63 9.32 12.44
CA GLN A 65 11.99 10.29 13.47
C GLN A 65 13.30 11.02 13.11
N GLU A 66 14.30 10.31 12.60
CA GLU A 66 15.56 10.90 12.16
C GLU A 66 15.36 11.88 11.00
N LEU A 67 14.51 11.53 10.02
CA LEU A 67 14.10 12.44 8.95
C LEU A 67 13.48 13.74 9.51
N ILE A 68 12.50 13.62 10.41
CA ILE A 68 11.82 14.80 10.97
C ILE A 68 12.81 15.69 11.73
N ARG A 69 13.65 15.09 12.58
CA ARG A 69 14.65 15.81 13.38
C ARG A 69 15.65 16.57 12.50
N MET A 70 16.14 15.95 11.43
CA MET A 70 17.10 16.58 10.53
C MET A 70 16.47 17.68 9.68
N GLN A 71 15.21 17.49 9.27
CA GLN A 71 14.44 18.54 8.59
C GLN A 71 14.16 19.74 9.50
N ASN A 72 13.84 19.51 10.77
CA ASN A 72 13.67 20.59 11.75
C ASN A 72 14.98 21.37 11.95
N LYS A 73 16.11 20.67 12.09
CA LYS A 73 17.43 21.30 12.23
C LYS A 73 17.84 22.12 11.01
N SER A 74 17.56 21.65 9.80
CA SER A 74 17.85 22.42 8.58
C SER A 74 17.02 23.71 8.52
N LEU A 75 15.75 23.65 8.91
CA LEU A 75 14.89 24.84 8.99
C LEU A 75 15.33 25.83 10.08
N LEU A 76 15.78 25.34 11.24
CA LEU A 76 16.34 26.18 12.30
C LEU A 76 17.67 26.83 11.88
N ALA A 77 18.55 26.12 11.18
CA ALA A 77 19.78 26.69 10.62
C ALA A 77 19.48 27.78 9.58
N LEU A 78 18.45 27.57 8.75
CA LEU A 78 17.95 28.58 7.82
C LEU A 78 17.42 29.82 8.57
N GLN A 79 16.73 29.62 9.70
CA GLN A 79 16.26 30.71 10.55
C GLN A 79 17.42 31.53 11.11
N ALA A 80 18.50 30.87 11.55
CA ALA A 80 19.73 31.46 12.06
C ALA A 80 20.61 32.13 10.99
N ARG A 81 20.25 32.01 9.69
CA ARG A 81 21.03 32.51 8.53
C ARG A 81 22.45 31.92 8.43
N ASP A 82 22.67 30.77 9.05
CA ASP A 82 23.93 30.05 8.94
C ASP A 82 23.88 29.11 7.73
N LYS A 83 24.53 29.54 6.64
CA LYS A 83 24.57 28.79 5.38
C LYS A 83 25.35 27.48 5.51
N GLU A 84 26.39 27.43 6.32
CA GLU A 84 27.26 26.25 6.45
C GLU A 84 26.51 25.15 7.21
N SER A 85 25.93 25.51 8.37
CA SER A 85 25.07 24.59 9.14
C SER A 85 23.82 24.17 8.36
N TYR A 86 23.24 25.06 7.54
CA TYR A 86 22.12 24.73 6.68
C TYR A 86 22.49 23.67 5.63
N GLN A 87 23.60 23.84 4.92
CA GLN A 87 24.03 22.89 3.89
C GLN A 87 24.33 21.51 4.48
N ALA A 88 25.03 21.47 5.62
CA ALA A 88 25.33 20.22 6.32
C ALA A 88 24.05 19.49 6.77
N CYS A 89 23.13 20.20 7.44
CA CYS A 89 21.86 19.62 7.87
C CYS A 89 20.98 19.19 6.68
N ASN A 90 20.96 19.98 5.61
CA ASN A 90 20.17 19.67 4.41
C ASN A 90 20.68 18.41 3.69
N GLN A 91 21.99 18.19 3.65
CA GLN A 91 22.56 16.98 3.05
C GLN A 91 22.16 15.72 3.83
N VAL A 92 22.24 15.77 5.16
CA VAL A 92 21.81 14.67 6.05
C VAL A 92 20.30 14.43 5.96
N ALA A 93 19.50 15.50 5.90
CA ALA A 93 18.05 15.39 5.72
C ALA A 93 17.69 14.72 4.39
N ASN A 94 18.39 15.05 3.30
CA ASN A 94 18.12 14.46 1.98
C ASN A 94 18.49 12.98 1.90
N ASP A 95 19.59 12.55 2.53
CA ASP A 95 19.95 11.12 2.62
C ASP A 95 18.92 10.32 3.43
N SER A 96 18.49 10.89 4.57
CA SER A 96 17.45 10.29 5.42
C SER A 96 16.10 10.21 4.69
N PHE A 97 15.74 11.24 3.92
CA PHE A 97 14.54 11.25 3.09
C PHE A 97 14.56 10.13 2.05
N GLY A 98 15.69 9.94 1.37
CA GLY A 98 15.86 8.86 0.40
C GLY A 98 15.59 7.48 1.02
N LYS A 99 16.18 7.20 2.18
CA LYS A 99 15.97 5.93 2.91
C LYS A 99 14.50 5.69 3.26
N VAL A 100 13.83 6.71 3.80
CA VAL A 100 12.41 6.64 4.17
C VAL A 100 11.53 6.47 2.92
N PHE A 101 11.81 7.19 1.84
CA PHE A 101 11.07 7.10 0.58
C PHE A 101 11.16 5.71 -0.05
N PHE A 102 12.38 5.16 -0.19
CA PHE A 102 12.55 3.81 -0.74
C PHE A 102 11.94 2.73 0.17
N SER A 103 12.04 2.92 1.48
CA SER A 103 11.38 2.07 2.47
C SER A 103 9.86 2.04 2.30
N GLN A 104 9.22 3.19 2.08
CA GLN A 104 7.79 3.27 1.81
C GLN A 104 7.41 2.60 0.48
N ILE A 105 8.21 2.79 -0.57
CA ILE A 105 7.99 2.10 -1.85
C ILE A 105 8.11 0.60 -1.68
N ALA A 106 9.13 0.11 -0.97
CA ALA A 106 9.34 -1.30 -0.73
C ALA A 106 8.18 -1.92 0.06
N LEU A 107 7.65 -1.22 1.07
CA LEU A 107 6.45 -1.63 1.80
C LEU A 107 5.20 -1.64 0.90
N GLY A 108 5.04 -0.64 0.02
CA GLY A 108 3.96 -0.62 -0.96
C GLY A 108 4.07 -1.79 -1.95
N ALA A 109 5.27 -2.08 -2.44
CA ALA A 109 5.54 -3.17 -3.38
C ALA A 109 5.37 -4.55 -2.75
N SER A 110 5.79 -4.72 -1.49
CA SER A 110 5.65 -5.99 -0.78
C SER A 110 4.18 -6.40 -0.67
N SER A 111 3.28 -5.44 -0.47
CA SER A 111 1.83 -5.69 -0.41
C SER A 111 1.19 -6.21 -1.70
N LEU A 112 1.88 -6.10 -2.84
CA LEU A 112 1.40 -6.54 -4.14
C LEU A 112 1.69 -8.02 -4.41
N TRP A 113 2.47 -8.69 -3.56
CA TRP A 113 2.86 -10.09 -3.77
C TRP A 113 1.70 -11.07 -4.04
N PRO A 114 0.47 -10.92 -3.50
CA PRO A 114 -0.63 -11.86 -3.78
C PRO A 114 -1.22 -11.71 -5.19
N VAL A 115 -1.04 -10.54 -5.83
CA VAL A 115 -1.58 -10.21 -7.16
C VAL A 115 -1.08 -11.16 -8.25
N PRO A 116 0.25 -11.43 -8.42
CA PRO A 116 0.73 -12.36 -9.43
C PRO A 116 0.21 -13.80 -9.23
N PHE A 117 0.01 -14.26 -8.00
CA PHE A 117 -0.59 -15.57 -7.73
C PHE A 117 -2.06 -15.63 -8.16
N ALA A 118 -2.83 -14.58 -7.88
CA ALA A 118 -4.20 -14.47 -8.33
C ALA A 118 -4.31 -14.41 -9.86
N LEU A 119 -3.42 -13.67 -10.52
CA LEU A 119 -3.33 -13.62 -11.98
C LEU A 119 -3.01 -15.00 -12.57
N GLN A 120 -2.05 -15.73 -11.99
CA GLN A 120 -1.73 -17.08 -12.42
C GLN A 120 -2.92 -18.04 -12.26
N TRP A 121 -3.65 -17.93 -11.14
CA TRP A 121 -4.85 -18.74 -10.92
C TRP A 121 -5.98 -18.41 -11.90
N LEU A 122 -6.17 -17.12 -12.23
CA LEU A 122 -7.11 -16.68 -13.27
C LEU A 122 -6.68 -17.17 -14.66
N SER A 123 -5.39 -17.20 -14.94
CA SER A 123 -4.83 -17.71 -16.21
C SER A 123 -5.31 -19.13 -16.49
N GLY A 124 -5.27 -20.02 -15.49
CA GLY A 124 -5.71 -21.41 -15.64
C GLY A 124 -7.19 -21.60 -15.97
N ARG A 125 -8.02 -20.54 -15.94
CA ARG A 125 -9.48 -20.59 -16.12
C ARG A 125 -10.01 -19.71 -17.24
N PHE A 126 -9.41 -18.54 -17.38
CA PHE A 126 -9.90 -17.48 -18.25
C PHE A 126 -8.87 -17.08 -19.31
N ALA A 127 -7.77 -17.83 -19.47
CA ALA A 127 -6.77 -17.56 -20.52
C ALA A 127 -7.39 -17.57 -21.93
N ASP A 128 -8.33 -18.49 -22.19
CA ASP A 128 -8.99 -18.62 -23.48
C ASP A 128 -10.22 -17.70 -23.63
N VAL A 129 -10.55 -16.92 -22.60
CA VAL A 129 -11.71 -16.02 -22.61
C VAL A 129 -11.28 -14.63 -23.05
N ALA A 130 -11.67 -14.25 -24.26
CA ALA A 130 -11.53 -12.90 -24.78
C ALA A 130 -12.72 -12.04 -24.32
N PHE A 131 -12.46 -10.98 -23.55
CA PHE A 131 -13.49 -10.01 -23.16
C PHE A 131 -13.55 -8.89 -24.19
N LEU A 132 -14.73 -8.65 -24.76
CA LEU A 132 -14.95 -7.55 -25.69
C LEU A 132 -15.09 -6.24 -24.90
N LEU A 133 -14.31 -5.23 -25.27
CA LEU A 133 -14.47 -3.90 -24.70
C LEU A 133 -15.66 -3.18 -25.36
N PRO A 134 -16.50 -2.48 -24.56
CA PRO A 134 -17.56 -1.63 -25.11
C PRO A 134 -17.00 -0.41 -25.85
N ILE A 135 -15.73 -0.05 -25.62
CA ILE A 135 -15.02 1.04 -26.30
C ILE A 135 -13.77 0.44 -26.96
N PRO A 136 -13.62 0.51 -28.30
CA PRO A 136 -12.45 -0.03 -28.98
C PRO A 136 -11.20 0.77 -28.60
N LEU A 137 -10.24 0.13 -27.92
CA LEU A 137 -8.91 0.68 -27.66
C LEU A 137 -7.97 0.28 -28.80
N GLY A 138 -8.03 1.01 -29.92
CA GLY A 138 -7.20 0.76 -31.11
C GLY A 138 -7.64 -0.47 -31.91
N ALA A 139 -6.68 -1.26 -32.42
CA ALA A 139 -6.94 -2.38 -33.35
C ALA A 139 -7.33 -3.72 -32.67
N ARG A 140 -7.31 -3.79 -31.34
CA ARG A 140 -7.76 -4.96 -30.58
C ARG A 140 -9.01 -4.61 -29.79
N THR A 141 -10.13 -5.24 -30.15
CA THR A 141 -11.41 -5.13 -29.42
C THR A 141 -11.49 -6.10 -28.24
N GLU A 142 -10.52 -7.00 -28.13
CA GLU A 142 -10.47 -8.08 -27.14
C GLU A 142 -9.37 -7.83 -26.09
N VAL A 143 -9.72 -7.98 -24.83
CA VAL A 143 -8.80 -7.91 -23.68
C VAL A 143 -8.86 -9.20 -22.86
N GLY A 144 -7.71 -9.56 -22.28
CA GLY A 144 -7.62 -10.71 -21.38
C GLY A 144 -8.07 -10.35 -19.95
N TYR A 145 -8.20 -11.39 -19.12
CA TYR A 145 -8.61 -11.29 -17.71
C TYR A 145 -7.76 -10.33 -16.85
N ALA A 146 -6.51 -10.05 -17.22
CA ALA A 146 -5.67 -9.09 -16.50
C ALA A 146 -6.21 -7.66 -16.59
N PHE A 147 -6.80 -7.28 -17.73
CA PHE A 147 -7.32 -5.94 -17.96
C PHE A 147 -8.56 -5.63 -17.11
N THR A 148 -9.36 -6.64 -16.80
CA THR A 148 -10.52 -6.53 -15.91
C THR A 148 -10.12 -6.67 -14.44
N PHE A 149 -9.16 -7.57 -14.14
CA PHE A 149 -8.71 -7.81 -12.77
C PHE A 149 -7.93 -6.64 -12.17
N ILE A 150 -7.00 -6.02 -12.89
CA ILE A 150 -6.14 -4.95 -12.33
C ILE A 150 -6.97 -3.72 -11.89
N PRO A 151 -7.87 -3.15 -12.71
CA PRO A 151 -8.72 -2.05 -12.28
C PRO A 151 -9.64 -2.45 -11.12
N MET A 152 -10.19 -3.67 -11.15
CA MET A 152 -11.02 -4.18 -10.06
C MET A 152 -10.21 -4.29 -8.76
N TYR A 153 -8.96 -4.76 -8.84
CA TYR A 153 -8.05 -4.80 -7.70
C TYR A 153 -7.78 -3.42 -7.12
N ILE A 154 -7.47 -2.43 -7.96
CA ILE A 154 -7.27 -1.05 -7.52
C ILE A 154 -8.53 -0.52 -6.82
N LEU A 155 -9.71 -0.73 -7.43
CA LEU A 155 -10.99 -0.32 -6.86
C LEU A 155 -11.22 -0.96 -5.48
N MET A 156 -11.06 -2.28 -5.37
CA MET A 156 -11.26 -3.00 -4.10
C MET A 156 -10.22 -2.62 -3.06
N ARG A 157 -8.97 -2.34 -3.45
CA ARG A 157 -7.93 -1.85 -2.55
C ARG A 157 -8.27 -0.47 -1.98
N ILE A 158 -8.80 0.45 -2.80
CA ILE A 158 -9.26 1.77 -2.33
C ILE A 158 -10.44 1.61 -1.38
N LEU A 159 -11.46 0.82 -1.75
CA LEU A 159 -12.63 0.56 -0.91
C LEU A 159 -12.23 -0.09 0.43
N PHE A 160 -11.36 -1.10 0.39
CA PHE A 160 -10.86 -1.75 1.59
C PHE A 160 -10.07 -0.77 2.47
N GLY A 161 -9.24 0.10 1.87
CA GLY A 161 -8.53 1.16 2.58
C GLY A 161 -9.44 2.13 3.33
N GLN A 162 -10.65 2.39 2.82
CA GLN A 162 -11.64 3.25 3.48
C GLN A 162 -12.44 2.52 4.58
N VAL A 163 -12.65 1.21 4.42
CA VAL A 163 -13.46 0.41 5.35
C VAL A 163 -12.61 -0.14 6.51
N LYS A 164 -11.32 -0.41 6.29
CA LYS A 164 -10.45 -1.04 7.30
C LYS A 164 -10.34 -0.24 8.59
N ASP A 165 -10.35 1.09 8.52
CA ASP A 165 -10.27 1.97 9.70
C ASP A 165 -11.53 1.90 10.58
N ARG A 166 -12.65 1.43 10.02
CA ARG A 166 -13.91 1.19 10.76
C ARG A 166 -13.99 -0.20 11.38
N LEU A 167 -13.09 -1.12 11.04
CA LEU A 167 -13.10 -2.49 11.56
C LEU A 167 -12.25 -2.57 12.84
N PRO A 168 -12.87 -2.78 14.03
CA PRO A 168 -12.16 -2.72 15.32
C PRO A 168 -11.11 -3.83 15.48
N GLY A 169 -11.29 -4.97 14.82
CA GLY A 169 -10.29 -6.06 14.82
C GLY A 169 -9.04 -5.72 14.01
N TYR A 170 -9.20 -4.96 12.93
CA TYR A 170 -8.09 -4.57 12.06
C TYR A 170 -7.21 -3.53 12.76
N ARG A 171 -7.85 -2.53 13.39
CA ARG A 171 -7.17 -1.50 14.20
C ARG A 171 -6.33 -2.09 15.34
N ARG A 172 -6.68 -3.23 15.92
CA ARG A 172 -5.88 -3.90 16.97
C ARG A 172 -4.68 -4.68 16.43
N LEU A 173 -4.79 -5.22 15.22
CA LEU A 173 -3.72 -5.98 14.57
C LEU A 173 -2.66 -5.07 13.95
N THR A 174 -3.07 -3.87 13.50
CA THR A 174 -2.18 -2.83 12.97
C THR A 174 -1.88 -1.72 13.97
N ALA A 175 -2.47 -1.74 15.17
CA ALA A 175 -2.05 -0.89 16.27
C ALA A 175 -0.60 -1.25 16.63
N LEU A 176 0.30 -0.36 16.27
CA LEU A 176 1.65 -0.35 16.82
C LEU A 176 1.49 -0.26 18.35
N PRO A 177 2.21 -1.07 19.14
CA PRO A 177 2.31 -0.83 20.56
C PRO A 177 2.80 0.60 20.77
N ASP A 178 2.00 1.42 21.45
CA ASP A 178 2.45 2.68 22.03
C ASP A 178 3.47 2.33 23.10
N GLU A 179 4.72 2.09 22.69
CA GLU A 179 5.85 2.03 23.61
C GLU A 179 6.78 3.22 23.32
N ASP A 180 6.82 4.03 24.38
CA ASP A 180 7.71 5.11 24.78
C ASP A 180 7.51 6.52 24.19
N ASP A 181 6.97 7.35 25.09
CA ASP A 181 6.85 8.80 25.16
C ASP A 181 8.19 9.54 25.01
N GLY A 182 8.83 9.43 23.85
CA GLY A 182 9.80 10.41 23.39
C GLY A 182 9.08 11.38 22.46
N GLU A 183 8.97 12.66 22.84
CA GLU A 183 8.37 13.73 22.03
C GLU A 183 8.62 13.50 20.53
N GLU A 184 7.61 13.00 19.81
CA GLU A 184 7.68 12.91 18.35
C GLU A 184 7.70 14.35 17.86
N GLU A 185 8.90 14.87 17.58
CA GLU A 185 9.07 16.22 17.08
C GLU A 185 8.13 16.41 15.89
N THR A 186 7.17 17.33 16.01
CA THR A 186 6.29 17.64 14.87
C THR A 186 7.12 18.29 13.78
N MET A 187 7.00 17.79 12.55
CA MET A 187 7.71 18.35 11.40
C MET A 187 7.33 19.83 11.22
N LEU A 188 8.31 20.71 11.39
CA LEU A 188 8.14 22.14 11.16
C LEU A 188 7.81 22.39 9.69
N ARG A 189 6.76 23.18 9.46
CA ARG A 189 6.44 23.65 8.11
C ARG A 189 7.21 24.91 7.81
N VAL A 190 7.71 25.00 6.58
CA VAL A 190 8.41 26.19 6.06
C VAL A 190 7.58 27.48 6.27
N GLY A 191 6.25 27.39 6.13
CA GLY A 191 5.35 28.53 6.31
C GLY A 191 5.27 29.04 7.75
N ASP A 192 5.38 28.17 8.75
CA ASP A 192 5.27 28.53 10.17
C ASP A 192 6.56 29.22 10.65
N VAL A 193 7.73 28.69 10.23
CA VAL A 193 9.05 29.28 10.50
C VAL A 193 9.21 30.67 9.87
N LEU A 194 8.59 30.90 8.71
CA LEU A 194 8.63 32.20 8.02
C LEU A 194 7.61 33.21 8.57
N LYS A 195 6.45 32.75 9.06
CA LYS A 195 5.42 33.61 9.68
C LYS A 195 5.89 34.25 10.98
N ASP A 196 6.59 33.49 11.82
CA ASP A 196 7.14 34.00 13.09
C ASP A 196 8.05 35.22 12.88
N LYS A 197 8.80 35.26 11.77
CA LYS A 197 9.62 36.41 11.39
C LYS A 197 8.82 37.63 10.94
N VAL A 198 7.65 37.43 10.33
CA VAL A 198 6.79 38.56 9.93
C VAL A 198 6.18 39.20 11.17
N SER A 199 5.82 38.40 12.18
CA SER A 199 5.24 38.91 13.42
C SER A 199 6.25 39.53 14.38
N GLN A 200 7.53 39.11 14.36
CA GLN A 200 8.61 39.72 15.17
C GLN A 200 9.24 40.98 14.56
N LYS A 201 8.87 41.36 13.33
CA LYS A 201 9.38 42.57 12.64
C LYS A 201 8.39 43.73 12.59
N VAL A 202 7.22 43.59 13.23
CA VAL A 202 6.22 44.65 13.45
C VAL A 202 6.33 45.11 14.89
#